data_AF-A0A7S8FBM1-F1
#
_entry.id   AF-A0A7S8FBM1-F1
#
_cell.length_a   1.000
_cell.length_b   1.000
_cell.length_c   1.000
_cell.angle_alpha   90.00
_cell.angle_beta   90.00
_cell.angle_gamma   90.00
#
_symmetry.space_group_name_H-M   'P 1'
#
loop_
_entity.id
_entity.type
_entity.pdbx_description
1 polymer ?
#
loop_
_entity_poly.entity_id
_entity_poly.type
_entity_poly.pdbx_seq_one_letter_code
_entity_poly.pdbx_strand_id
1 'polypeptide(L)'
;MFGRIYQPLLLPYHLPRNFFHSLACCLTLVAMSSAVTPALADIRVVNAQGEYRMGDRDTREDAIRLATEAAKRNALEQVATYLESVTVVSDMDLTKDEIRTYTAGLVIVLNQQTSTTLDGDVVVIKADLLAQMDTDEVAQAITALRENEDARAQLVAMKQENEQLQEELNAVNQTLGSASTPDQVQQAAQKRKEILNRVQSNAMVSQAWTNWILVSPGGIPQGLLNSASGLSPANPHVAIAQQIITSRQPQGPPQPPRPGSRPGRMPSHELVPPPGVSGAPRPFNGIIHGSPGSQQPRSQYR
;
A
#
# COMPACT_ATOMS: atom_id res chain seq x y z
N MET A 1 -94.98 36.86 31.46
CA MET A 1 -93.86 37.81 31.36
C MET A 1 -92.61 37.10 31.86
N PHE A 2 -91.50 37.18 31.11
CA PHE A 2 -90.24 36.40 31.22
C PHE A 2 -90.38 34.92 30.79
N GLY A 3 -89.56 34.33 29.93
CA GLY A 3 -88.35 34.76 29.21
C GLY A 3 -87.44 33.55 29.00
N ARG A 4 -87.00 33.29 27.76
CA ARG A 4 -85.60 33.00 27.34
C ARG A 4 -85.56 32.29 25.98
N ILE A 5 -84.75 32.90 25.13
CA ILE A 5 -84.33 32.49 23.78
C ILE A 5 -83.18 31.49 23.93
N TYR A 6 -83.16 30.42 23.14
CA TYR A 6 -81.95 29.64 22.87
C TYR A 6 -81.56 29.82 21.40
N GLN A 7 -80.36 30.34 21.20
CA GLN A 7 -79.71 30.63 19.93
C GLN A 7 -78.62 29.56 19.70
N PRO A 8 -78.43 29.03 18.48
CA PRO A 8 -77.51 27.93 18.24
C PRO A 8 -76.05 28.40 18.13
N LEU A 9 -75.13 27.61 18.72
CA LEU A 9 -73.69 27.81 18.73
C LEU A 9 -73.07 27.29 17.42
N LEU A 10 -72.68 28.20 16.52
CA LEU A 10 -71.81 27.88 15.37
C LEU A 10 -70.35 28.21 15.75
N LEU A 11 -69.49 27.19 15.74
CA LEU A 11 -68.04 27.34 15.90
C LEU A 11 -67.41 27.75 14.56
N PRO A 12 -66.56 28.80 14.50
CA PRO A 12 -65.73 29.08 13.34
C PRO A 12 -64.35 28.41 13.50
N TYR A 13 -64.05 27.42 12.66
CA TYR A 13 -62.68 26.93 12.47
C TYR A 13 -61.97 27.82 11.43
N HIS A 14 -61.23 28.83 11.90
CA HIS A 14 -60.26 29.54 11.07
C HIS A 14 -58.85 29.06 11.43
N LEU A 15 -58.30 28.14 10.63
CA LEU A 15 -56.87 27.82 10.65
C LEU A 15 -56.10 28.94 9.91
N PRO A 16 -55.04 29.52 10.51
CA PRO A 16 -54.28 30.59 9.88
C PRO A 16 -53.43 30.06 8.72
N ARG A 17 -53.53 30.73 7.57
CA ARG A 17 -52.83 30.46 6.28
C ARG A 17 -51.29 30.38 6.37
N ASN A 18 -50.72 30.82 7.49
CA ASN A 18 -49.28 30.87 7.72
C ASN A 18 -48.71 29.55 8.26
N PHE A 19 -49.56 28.62 8.73
CA PHE A 19 -49.11 27.32 9.24
C PHE A 19 -48.63 26.39 8.11
N PHE A 20 -49.25 26.50 6.92
CA PHE A 20 -48.89 25.70 5.74
C PHE A 20 -47.54 26.11 5.13
N HIS A 21 -47.14 27.39 5.24
CA HIS A 21 -45.86 27.86 4.69
C HIS A 21 -44.66 27.45 5.56
N SER A 22 -44.82 27.42 6.88
CA SER A 22 -43.77 26.96 7.80
C SER A 22 -43.52 25.45 7.71
N LEU A 23 -44.57 24.65 7.46
CA LEU A 23 -44.45 23.20 7.28
C LEU A 23 -43.83 22.84 5.92
N ALA A 24 -44.13 23.63 4.87
CA ALA A 24 -43.56 23.46 3.55
C ALA A 24 -42.05 23.75 3.50
N CYS A 25 -41.56 24.78 4.22
CA CYS A 25 -40.11 25.06 4.33
C CYS A 25 -39.34 24.00 5.12
N CYS A 26 -39.95 23.38 6.14
CA CYS A 26 -39.32 22.26 6.84
C CYS A 26 -39.26 20.99 5.99
N LEU A 27 -40.24 20.73 5.13
CA LEU A 27 -40.23 19.57 4.24
C LEU A 27 -39.20 19.69 3.10
N THR A 28 -38.92 20.91 2.62
CA THR A 28 -37.90 21.13 1.57
C THR A 28 -36.47 21.09 2.12
N LEU A 29 -36.26 21.48 3.38
CA LEU A 29 -34.96 21.36 4.06
C LEU A 29 -34.58 19.90 4.39
N VAL A 30 -35.55 19.02 4.64
CA VAL A 30 -35.28 17.59 4.88
C VAL A 30 -35.01 16.84 3.57
N ALA A 31 -35.60 17.25 2.44
CA ALA A 31 -35.37 16.65 1.12
C ALA A 31 -34.00 17.00 0.48
N MET A 32 -33.32 18.04 0.99
CA MET A 32 -31.93 18.40 0.66
C MET A 32 -30.89 17.65 1.50
N SER A 33 -31.32 16.62 2.23
CA SER A 33 -30.43 15.58 2.77
C SER A 33 -30.16 14.57 1.66
N SER A 34 -29.58 15.03 0.55
CA SER A 34 -29.04 14.15 -0.48
C SER A 34 -28.18 13.14 0.24
N ALA A 35 -28.54 11.86 0.11
CA ALA A 35 -27.77 10.76 0.65
C ALA A 35 -26.33 10.91 0.16
N VAL A 36 -25.46 11.44 1.01
CA VAL A 36 -24.04 11.16 0.92
C VAL A 36 -23.97 9.68 1.28
N THR A 37 -24.13 8.83 0.27
CA THR A 37 -23.68 7.45 0.40
C THR A 37 -22.22 7.55 0.79
N PRO A 38 -21.80 7.07 1.98
CA PRO A 38 -20.39 6.96 2.24
C PRO A 38 -19.82 6.11 1.10
N ALA A 39 -18.86 6.66 0.37
CA ALA A 39 -18.01 5.86 -0.50
C ALA A 39 -17.38 4.81 0.42
N LEU A 40 -17.85 3.57 0.31
CA LEU A 40 -17.26 2.46 1.03
C LEU A 40 -15.93 2.22 0.34
N ALA A 41 -14.84 2.35 1.10
CA ALA A 41 -13.51 1.93 0.67
C ALA A 41 -13.60 0.54 0.02
N ASP A 42 -13.38 0.48 -1.30
CA ASP A 42 -13.44 -0.78 -2.04
C ASP A 42 -12.10 -1.51 -1.88
N ILE A 43 -12.05 -2.33 -0.84
CA ILE A 43 -10.91 -3.20 -0.58
C ILE A 43 -10.90 -4.31 -1.63
N ARG A 44 -9.94 -4.25 -2.56
CA ARG A 44 -9.76 -5.25 -3.61
C ARG A 44 -8.69 -6.25 -3.24
N VAL A 45 -9.03 -7.53 -3.36
CA VAL A 45 -8.08 -8.64 -3.22
C VAL A 45 -7.83 -9.28 -4.58
N VAL A 46 -6.56 -9.52 -4.91
CA VAL A 46 -6.12 -10.21 -6.13
C VAL A 46 -5.31 -11.44 -5.76
N ASN A 47 -5.46 -12.50 -6.56
CA ASN A 47 -4.64 -13.70 -6.46
C ASN A 47 -3.66 -13.71 -7.65
N ALA A 48 -2.37 -13.73 -7.36
CA ALA A 48 -1.33 -13.76 -8.37
C ALA A 48 -0.38 -14.91 -8.14
N GLN A 49 0.00 -15.54 -9.25
CA GLN A 49 0.91 -16.67 -9.24
C GLN A 49 2.17 -16.32 -10.00
N GLY A 50 3.29 -16.87 -9.55
CA GLY A 50 4.57 -16.79 -10.24
C GLY A 50 5.23 -18.15 -10.19
N GLU A 51 5.90 -18.51 -11.28
CA GLU A 51 6.58 -19.79 -11.39
C GLU A 51 8.04 -19.57 -11.79
N TYR A 52 8.91 -20.43 -11.28
CA TYR A 52 10.28 -20.53 -11.73
C TYR A 52 10.66 -21.99 -11.94
N ARG A 53 11.19 -22.28 -13.13
CA ARG A 53 11.71 -23.58 -13.51
C ARG A 53 13.20 -23.60 -13.16
N MET A 54 13.58 -24.49 -12.25
CA MET A 54 14.96 -24.58 -11.78
C MET A 54 15.87 -25.13 -12.89
N GLY A 55 17.00 -24.47 -13.11
CA GLY A 55 18.13 -25.05 -13.81
C GLY A 55 19.05 -25.84 -12.87
N ASP A 56 19.97 -26.60 -13.44
CA ASP A 56 20.90 -27.48 -12.71
C ASP A 56 21.73 -26.79 -11.63
N ARG A 57 21.89 -25.46 -11.74
CA ARG A 57 22.73 -24.65 -10.87
C ARG A 57 21.94 -23.78 -9.89
N ASP A 58 20.62 -23.95 -9.86
CA ASP A 58 19.76 -23.19 -8.97
C ASP A 58 19.61 -23.86 -7.62
N THR A 59 19.63 -23.03 -6.59
CA THR A 59 19.20 -23.44 -5.27
C THR A 59 17.68 -23.30 -5.16
N ARG A 60 17.06 -24.07 -4.27
CA ARG A 60 15.64 -23.90 -3.95
C ARG A 60 15.33 -22.49 -3.46
N GLU A 61 16.24 -21.87 -2.72
CA GLU A 61 16.08 -20.50 -2.23
C GLU A 61 16.01 -19.49 -3.37
N ASP A 62 16.94 -19.56 -4.33
CA ASP A 62 16.93 -18.70 -5.52
C ASP A 62 15.64 -18.86 -6.31
N ALA A 63 15.20 -20.11 -6.51
CA ALA A 63 13.98 -20.43 -7.23
C ALA A 63 12.72 -19.87 -6.57
N ILE A 64 12.63 -19.92 -5.23
CA ILE A 64 11.54 -19.29 -4.49
C ILE A 64 11.57 -17.78 -4.65
N ARG A 65 12.75 -17.15 -4.55
CA ARG A 65 12.88 -15.70 -4.75
C ARG A 65 12.39 -15.29 -6.13
N LEU A 66 12.82 -16.00 -7.17
CA LEU A 66 12.43 -15.72 -8.56
C LEU A 66 10.93 -15.94 -8.80
N ALA A 67 10.36 -17.04 -8.31
CA ALA A 67 8.93 -17.30 -8.38
C ALA A 67 8.12 -16.22 -7.63
N THR A 68 8.61 -15.79 -6.46
CA THR A 68 7.98 -14.73 -5.67
C THR A 68 8.00 -13.40 -6.41
N GLU A 69 9.14 -13.00 -6.98
CA GLU A 69 9.23 -11.77 -7.78
C GLU A 69 8.35 -11.83 -9.03
N ALA A 70 8.24 -12.99 -9.68
CA ALA A 70 7.29 -13.17 -10.78
C ALA A 70 5.83 -13.00 -10.33
N ALA A 71 5.44 -13.61 -9.21
CA ALA A 71 4.10 -13.51 -8.65
C ALA A 71 3.76 -12.06 -8.26
N LYS A 72 4.75 -11.36 -7.70
CA LYS A 72 4.68 -9.96 -7.34
C LYS A 72 4.39 -9.06 -8.55
N ARG A 73 5.15 -9.22 -9.64
CA ARG A 73 4.87 -8.49 -10.89
C ARG A 73 3.48 -8.80 -11.44
N ASN A 74 3.06 -10.08 -11.40
CA ASN A 74 1.75 -10.49 -11.87
C ASN A 74 0.61 -9.89 -11.02
N ALA A 75 0.80 -9.75 -9.70
CA ALA A 75 -0.16 -9.04 -8.84
C ALA A 75 -0.26 -7.58 -9.26
N LEU A 76 0.86 -6.86 -9.40
CA LEU A 76 0.88 -5.47 -9.82
C LEU A 76 0.22 -5.26 -11.19
N GLU A 77 0.37 -6.22 -12.10
CA GLU A 77 -0.27 -6.17 -13.41
C GLU A 77 -1.79 -6.36 -13.34
N GLN A 78 -2.27 -7.30 -12.53
CA GLN A 78 -3.70 -7.47 -12.28
C GLN A 78 -4.30 -6.25 -11.58
N VAL A 79 -3.57 -5.69 -10.61
CA VAL A 79 -3.92 -4.43 -9.93
C VAL A 79 -4.06 -3.31 -10.95
N ALA A 80 -3.06 -3.12 -11.81
CA ALA A 80 -3.07 -2.05 -12.80
C ALA A 80 -4.20 -2.22 -13.82
N THR A 81 -4.48 -3.46 -14.25
CA THR A 81 -5.58 -3.75 -15.18
C THR A 81 -6.95 -3.54 -14.54
N TYR A 82 -7.12 -3.95 -13.27
CA TYR A 82 -8.36 -3.70 -12.54
C TYR A 82 -8.58 -2.20 -12.38
N LEU A 83 -7.57 -1.50 -11.87
CA LEU A 83 -7.63 -0.06 -11.69
C LEU A 83 -7.86 0.63 -13.03
N GLU A 84 -7.20 0.30 -14.14
CA GLU A 84 -7.53 0.90 -15.45
C GLU A 84 -9.01 0.70 -15.84
N SER A 85 -9.62 -0.43 -15.44
CA SER A 85 -11.04 -0.73 -15.73
C SER A 85 -12.04 -0.08 -14.76
N VAL A 86 -11.63 0.17 -13.51
CA VAL A 86 -12.50 0.74 -12.46
C VAL A 86 -12.10 2.13 -12.00
N THR A 87 -10.95 2.63 -12.45
CA THR A 87 -10.57 4.04 -12.42
C THR A 87 -11.63 4.69 -13.26
N VAL A 88 -12.63 5.03 -12.49
CA VAL A 88 -13.95 5.50 -12.75
C VAL A 88 -13.94 6.20 -14.08
N VAL A 89 -14.82 5.77 -14.99
CA VAL A 89 -15.35 6.65 -16.02
C VAL A 89 -15.86 7.90 -15.29
N SER A 90 -15.00 8.92 -15.10
CA SER A 90 -15.37 10.34 -15.10
C SER A 90 -14.27 11.40 -14.87
N ASP A 91 -13.19 11.27 -14.07
CA ASP A 91 -12.45 12.53 -13.69
C ASP A 91 -10.91 12.53 -13.51
N MET A 92 -10.18 11.40 -13.55
CA MET A 92 -8.72 11.42 -13.26
C MET A 92 -7.77 11.19 -14.46
N ASP A 93 -8.27 10.71 -15.61
CA ASP A 93 -7.49 10.38 -16.83
C ASP A 93 -6.14 9.70 -16.55
N LEU A 94 -6.17 8.58 -15.82
CA LEU A 94 -4.96 7.83 -15.45
C LEU A 94 -4.59 6.80 -16.51
N THR A 95 -3.32 6.80 -16.91
CA THR A 95 -2.77 5.74 -17.76
C THR A 95 -2.38 4.52 -16.91
N LYS A 96 -2.40 3.32 -17.53
CA LYS A 96 -1.89 2.08 -16.89
C LYS A 96 -0.46 2.24 -16.36
N ASP A 97 0.36 3.02 -17.05
CA ASP A 97 1.73 3.28 -16.66
C ASP A 97 1.86 4.15 -15.41
N GLU A 98 1.00 5.14 -15.24
CA GLU A 98 0.92 5.93 -14.00
C GLU A 98 0.44 5.07 -12.84
N ILE A 99 -0.58 4.24 -13.06
CA ILE A 99 -1.07 3.30 -12.05
C ILE A 99 0.07 2.38 -11.60
N ARG A 100 0.77 1.70 -12.52
CA ARG A 100 1.92 0.84 -12.20
C ARG A 100 3.02 1.59 -11.43
N THR A 101 3.25 2.86 -11.77
CA THR A 101 4.29 3.69 -11.13
C THR A 101 3.93 4.02 -9.68
N TYR A 102 2.67 4.32 -9.40
CA TYR A 102 2.24 4.86 -8.11
C TYR A 102 1.72 3.79 -7.15
N THR A 103 1.27 2.63 -7.63
CA THR A 103 0.65 1.59 -6.78
C THR A 103 1.62 0.59 -6.18
N ALA A 104 2.88 0.56 -6.62
CA ALA A 104 3.87 -0.41 -6.16
C ALA A 104 4.12 -0.36 -4.64
N GLY A 105 3.89 0.80 -4.00
CA GLY A 105 3.99 0.99 -2.54
C GLY A 105 2.71 0.68 -1.75
N LEU A 106 1.57 0.47 -2.42
CA LEU A 106 0.24 0.39 -1.80
C LEU A 106 -0.34 -1.03 -1.77
N VAL A 107 0.25 -1.94 -2.54
CA VAL A 107 -0.19 -3.34 -2.56
C VAL A 107 0.40 -4.09 -1.37
N ILE A 108 -0.48 -4.63 -0.53
CA ILE A 108 -0.15 -5.40 0.67
C ILE A 108 -0.26 -6.88 0.35
N VAL A 109 0.74 -7.69 0.71
CA VAL A 109 0.64 -9.15 0.59
C VAL A 109 0.02 -9.69 1.87
N LEU A 110 -1.19 -10.21 1.75
CA LEU A 110 -1.91 -10.85 2.86
C LEU A 110 -1.39 -12.25 3.13
N ASN A 111 -1.06 -12.99 2.08
CA ASN A 111 -0.60 -14.36 2.17
C ASN A 111 0.38 -14.67 1.04
N GLN A 112 1.39 -15.47 1.34
CA GLN A 112 2.30 -16.06 0.37
C GLN A 112 2.43 -17.55 0.68
N GLN A 113 2.13 -18.39 -0.31
CA GLN A 113 2.39 -19.82 -0.25
C GLN A 113 3.38 -20.20 -1.34
N THR A 114 4.25 -21.16 -1.04
CA THR A 114 5.19 -21.71 -2.01
C THR A 114 4.98 -23.20 -2.12
N SER A 115 4.94 -23.70 -3.34
CA SER A 115 4.84 -25.13 -3.62
C SER A 115 5.95 -25.55 -4.58
N THR A 116 6.28 -26.84 -4.53
CA THR A 116 7.28 -27.46 -5.40
C THR A 116 6.58 -28.56 -6.17
N THR A 117 6.69 -28.52 -7.49
CA THR A 117 6.12 -29.50 -8.41
C THR A 117 7.22 -30.01 -9.33
N LEU A 118 7.00 -31.16 -9.95
CA LEU A 118 7.89 -31.72 -10.96
C LEU A 118 7.14 -31.71 -12.29
N ASP A 119 7.74 -31.09 -13.31
CA ASP A 119 7.25 -31.11 -14.68
C ASP A 119 8.27 -31.84 -15.55
N GLY A 120 8.02 -33.12 -15.82
CA GLY A 120 9.01 -34.03 -16.37
C GLY A 120 10.14 -34.31 -15.38
N ASP A 121 11.35 -33.89 -15.72
CA ASP A 121 12.55 -33.92 -14.88
C ASP A 121 12.88 -32.56 -14.26
N VAL A 122 12.12 -31.50 -14.58
CA VAL A 122 12.37 -30.14 -14.13
C VAL A 122 11.63 -29.85 -12.83
N VAL A 123 12.36 -29.41 -11.81
CA VAL A 123 11.75 -28.90 -10.57
C VAL A 123 11.18 -27.50 -10.82
N VAL A 124 9.89 -27.34 -10.56
CA VAL A 124 9.17 -26.07 -10.72
C VAL A 124 8.73 -25.57 -9.36
N ILE A 125 9.19 -24.38 -8.98
CA ILE A 125 8.73 -23.66 -7.80
C ILE A 125 7.59 -22.73 -8.20
N LYS A 126 6.47 -22.81 -7.49
CA LYS A 126 5.35 -21.89 -7.64
C LYS A 126 5.19 -21.04 -6.37
N ALA A 127 4.93 -19.76 -6.55
CA ALA A 127 4.57 -18.83 -5.50
C ALA A 127 3.17 -18.30 -5.75
N ASP A 128 2.27 -18.53 -4.80
CA ASP A 128 0.90 -18.03 -4.78
C ASP A 128 0.83 -16.85 -3.80
N LEU A 129 0.42 -15.68 -4.30
CA LEU A 129 0.26 -14.46 -3.53
C LEU A 129 -1.20 -14.05 -3.46
N LEU A 130 -1.70 -13.83 -2.25
CA LEU A 130 -2.92 -13.10 -2.01
C LEU A 130 -2.53 -11.66 -1.68
N ALA A 131 -2.83 -10.74 -2.58
CA ALA A 131 -2.49 -9.32 -2.42
C ALA A 131 -3.76 -8.48 -2.31
N GLN A 132 -3.68 -7.39 -1.56
CA GLN A 132 -4.78 -6.49 -1.29
C GLN A 132 -4.37 -5.04 -1.58
N MET A 133 -5.32 -4.25 -2.03
CA MET A 133 -5.21 -2.79 -2.05
C MET A 133 -6.54 -2.18 -1.60
N ASP A 134 -6.48 -0.96 -1.11
CA ASP A 134 -7.64 -0.08 -0.96
C ASP A 134 -7.68 0.85 -2.19
N THR A 135 -8.75 0.78 -2.98
CA THR A 135 -8.85 1.60 -4.20
C THR A 135 -8.94 3.10 -3.90
N ASP A 136 -9.50 3.48 -2.76
CA ASP A 136 -9.63 4.89 -2.36
C ASP A 136 -8.27 5.41 -1.89
N GLU A 137 -7.52 4.62 -1.12
CA GLU A 137 -6.14 4.94 -0.76
C GLU A 137 -5.27 5.09 -2.01
N VAL A 138 -5.43 4.20 -2.99
CA VAL A 138 -4.75 4.30 -4.29
C VAL A 138 -5.09 5.60 -5.01
N ALA A 139 -6.37 5.96 -5.13
CA ALA A 139 -6.77 7.20 -5.80
C ALA A 139 -6.21 8.45 -5.10
N GLN A 140 -6.23 8.47 -3.76
CA GLN A 140 -5.67 9.55 -2.95
C GLN A 140 -4.15 9.65 -3.12
N ALA A 141 -3.45 8.51 -3.07
CA ALA A 141 -2.00 8.45 -3.24
C ALA A 141 -1.58 8.93 -4.61
N ILE A 142 -2.28 8.51 -5.68
CA ILE A 142 -2.00 8.96 -7.04
C ILE A 142 -2.18 10.47 -7.16
N THR A 143 -3.26 11.02 -6.59
CA THR A 143 -3.50 12.47 -6.60
C THR A 143 -2.36 13.23 -5.91
N ALA A 144 -1.99 12.80 -4.69
CA ALA A 144 -0.93 13.45 -3.92
C ALA A 144 0.46 13.28 -4.57
N LEU A 145 0.72 12.14 -5.21
CA LEU A 145 1.96 11.86 -5.93
C LEU A 145 2.12 12.72 -7.20
N ARG A 146 1.02 13.03 -7.91
CA ARG A 146 1.05 13.92 -9.08
C ARG A 146 1.45 15.34 -8.73
N GLU A 147 1.15 15.78 -7.51
CA GLU A 147 1.50 17.12 -7.02
C GLU A 147 2.94 17.19 -6.45
N ASN A 148 3.60 16.03 -6.29
CA ASN A 148 4.95 15.93 -5.74
C ASN A 148 5.96 15.53 -6.82
N GLU A 149 6.54 16.53 -7.50
CA GLU A 149 7.50 16.30 -8.59
C GLU A 149 8.73 15.47 -8.17
N ASP A 150 9.23 15.64 -6.94
CA ASP A 150 10.38 14.88 -6.42
C ASP A 150 10.04 13.39 -6.33
N ALA A 151 8.92 13.03 -5.70
CA ALA A 151 8.48 11.65 -5.56
C ALA A 151 8.09 11.03 -6.91
N ARG A 152 7.39 11.78 -7.76
CA ARG A 152 7.01 11.35 -9.11
C ARG A 152 8.24 11.01 -9.94
N ALA A 153 9.24 11.88 -9.97
CA ALA A 153 10.48 11.64 -10.70
C ALA A 153 11.20 10.39 -10.19
N GLN A 154 11.25 10.18 -8.88
CA GLN A 154 11.90 9.00 -8.28
C GLN A 154 11.14 7.70 -8.56
N LEU A 155 9.81 7.69 -8.49
CA LEU A 155 9.02 6.50 -8.79
C LEU A 155 9.11 6.12 -10.28
N VAL A 156 9.11 7.10 -11.20
CA VAL A 156 9.32 6.85 -12.63
C VAL A 156 10.71 6.29 -12.89
N ALA A 157 11.75 6.86 -12.26
CA ALA A 157 13.10 6.37 -12.41
C ALA A 157 13.26 4.93 -11.88
N MET A 158 12.68 4.61 -10.73
CA MET A 158 12.70 3.25 -10.19
C MET A 158 11.89 2.26 -11.03
N LYS A 159 10.78 2.68 -11.63
CA LYS A 159 10.04 1.84 -12.60
C LYS A 159 10.95 1.46 -13.78
N GLN A 160 11.58 2.45 -14.41
CA GLN A 160 12.49 2.24 -15.54
C GLN A 160 13.69 1.38 -15.15
N GLU A 161 14.29 1.61 -13.97
CA GLU A 161 15.37 0.79 -13.47
C GLU A 161 14.90 -0.66 -13.24
N ASN A 162 13.71 -0.88 -12.67
CA ASN A 162 13.18 -2.22 -12.46
C ASN A 162 12.91 -2.97 -13.78
N GLU A 163 12.49 -2.26 -14.84
CA GLU A 163 12.36 -2.83 -16.19
C GLU A 163 13.73 -3.27 -16.73
N GLN A 164 14.76 -2.44 -16.59
CA GLN A 164 16.14 -2.78 -17.00
C GLN A 164 16.71 -3.93 -16.17
N LEU A 165 16.51 -3.92 -14.85
CA LEU A 165 16.94 -4.98 -13.93
C LEU A 165 16.25 -6.30 -14.28
N GLN A 166 15.00 -6.27 -14.75
CA GLN A 166 14.31 -7.47 -15.19
C GLN A 166 14.92 -8.06 -16.46
N GLU A 167 15.31 -7.22 -17.41
CA GLU A 167 16.04 -7.65 -18.62
C GLU A 167 17.42 -8.22 -18.26
N GLU A 168 18.15 -7.54 -17.38
CA GLU A 168 19.46 -7.98 -16.89
C GLU A 168 19.36 -9.31 -16.12
N LEU A 169 18.31 -9.48 -15.30
CA LEU A 169 18.03 -10.72 -14.58
C LEU A 169 17.81 -11.89 -15.55
N ASN A 170 17.07 -11.65 -16.64
CA ASN A 170 16.84 -12.67 -17.66
C ASN A 170 18.15 -13.07 -18.36
N ALA A 171 18.99 -12.09 -18.72
CA ALA A 171 20.29 -12.34 -19.33
C ALA A 171 21.25 -13.09 -18.38
N VAL A 172 21.26 -12.74 -17.10
CA VAL A 172 22.06 -13.43 -16.07
C VAL A 172 21.56 -14.86 -15.85
N ASN A 173 20.25 -15.10 -15.85
CA ASN A 173 19.69 -16.45 -15.75
C ASN A 173 20.08 -17.32 -16.95
N GLN A 174 20.09 -16.77 -18.17
CA GLN A 174 20.60 -17.47 -19.35
C GLN A 174 22.09 -17.80 -19.22
N THR A 175 22.89 -16.84 -18.76
CA THR A 175 24.33 -17.01 -18.52
C THR A 175 24.60 -18.10 -17.48
N LEU A 176 23.79 -18.16 -16.41
CA LEU A 176 23.86 -19.24 -15.41
C LEU A 176 23.57 -20.61 -16.02
N GLY A 177 22.62 -20.71 -16.94
CA GLY A 177 22.32 -21.95 -17.66
C GLY A 177 23.48 -22.41 -18.55
N SER A 178 24.16 -21.48 -19.22
CA SER A 178 25.24 -21.79 -20.17
C SER A 178 26.66 -21.73 -19.60
N ALA A 179 26.84 -21.37 -18.32
CA ALA A 179 28.16 -21.24 -17.71
C ALA A 179 28.93 -22.58 -17.75
N SER A 180 30.24 -22.53 -17.97
CA SER A 180 31.07 -23.74 -18.10
C SER A 180 32.11 -23.89 -16.99
N THR A 181 32.39 -22.82 -16.25
CA THR A 181 33.39 -22.81 -15.18
C THR A 181 32.77 -22.42 -13.82
N PRO A 182 33.32 -22.90 -12.70
CA PRO A 182 32.88 -22.50 -11.36
C PRO A 182 32.87 -20.97 -11.17
N ASP A 183 33.88 -20.28 -11.70
CA ASP A 183 33.99 -18.82 -11.61
C ASP A 183 32.83 -18.10 -12.32
N GLN A 184 32.45 -18.57 -13.51
CA GLN A 184 31.30 -18.01 -14.26
C GLN A 184 29.99 -18.23 -13.49
N VAL A 185 29.81 -19.42 -12.91
CA VAL A 185 28.62 -19.73 -12.09
C VAL A 185 28.56 -18.80 -10.88
N GLN A 186 29.67 -18.64 -10.16
CA GLN A 186 29.72 -17.79 -8.98
C GLN A 186 29.46 -16.31 -9.33
N GLN A 187 30.07 -15.80 -10.39
CA GLN A 187 29.86 -14.41 -10.84
C GLN A 187 28.41 -14.16 -11.23
N ALA A 188 27.81 -15.04 -12.03
CA ALA A 188 26.44 -14.89 -12.48
C ALA A 188 25.43 -15.07 -11.33
N ALA A 189 25.66 -16.00 -10.41
CA ALA A 189 24.83 -16.16 -9.21
C ALA A 189 24.88 -14.92 -8.30
N GLN A 190 26.08 -14.34 -8.11
CA GLN A 190 26.25 -13.12 -7.34
C GLN A 190 25.53 -11.94 -8.00
N LYS A 191 25.66 -11.79 -9.32
CA LYS A 191 25.00 -10.74 -10.08
C LYS A 191 23.48 -10.87 -10.02
N ARG A 192 22.93 -12.08 -10.14
CA ARG A 192 21.50 -12.35 -9.94
C ARG A 192 21.02 -11.90 -8.56
N LYS A 193 21.77 -12.26 -7.51
CA LYS A 193 21.45 -11.88 -6.14
C LYS A 193 21.45 -10.36 -5.96
N GLU A 194 22.43 -9.67 -6.53
CA GLU A 194 22.51 -8.21 -6.51
C GLU A 194 21.30 -7.56 -7.20
N ILE A 195 20.92 -8.04 -8.38
CA ILE A 195 19.74 -7.55 -9.12
C ILE A 195 18.46 -7.75 -8.28
N LEU A 196 18.24 -8.94 -7.73
CA LEU A 196 17.06 -9.21 -6.89
C LEU A 196 17.04 -8.34 -5.63
N ASN A 197 18.20 -8.13 -5.00
CA ASN A 197 18.31 -7.23 -3.86
C ASN A 197 18.01 -5.78 -4.26
N ARG A 198 18.42 -5.36 -5.47
CA ARG A 198 18.15 -4.02 -5.98
C ARG A 198 16.68 -3.80 -6.27
N VAL A 199 16.00 -4.75 -6.92
CA VAL A 199 14.54 -4.70 -7.14
C VAL A 199 13.80 -4.58 -5.81
N GLN A 200 14.16 -5.39 -4.82
CA GLN A 200 13.54 -5.33 -3.49
C GLN A 200 13.82 -3.99 -2.77
N SER A 201 15.05 -3.48 -2.89
CA SER A 201 15.44 -2.17 -2.34
C SER A 201 14.63 -1.03 -2.99
N ASN A 202 14.49 -1.03 -4.33
CA ASN A 202 13.67 -0.05 -5.06
C ASN A 202 12.21 -0.09 -4.62
N ALA A 203 11.67 -1.28 -4.40
CA ALA A 203 10.31 -1.41 -3.93
C ALA A 203 10.14 -0.84 -2.50
N MET A 204 11.09 -1.08 -1.58
CA MET A 204 11.09 -0.45 -0.24
C MET A 204 11.15 1.08 -0.31
N VAL A 205 11.97 1.62 -1.21
CA VAL A 205 12.04 3.08 -1.44
C VAL A 205 10.74 3.62 -2.03
N SER A 206 10.12 2.90 -2.96
CA SER A 206 8.82 3.28 -3.54
C SER A 206 7.72 3.35 -2.47
N GLN A 207 7.73 2.39 -1.56
CA GLN A 207 6.84 2.42 -0.40
C GLN A 207 7.17 3.58 0.55
N ALA A 208 8.45 3.88 0.78
CA ALA A 208 8.84 5.03 1.59
C ALA A 208 8.30 6.34 1.01
N TRP A 209 8.40 6.56 -0.31
CA TRP A 209 7.81 7.72 -0.99
C TRP A 209 6.30 7.80 -0.79
N THR A 210 5.61 6.68 -0.97
CA THR A 210 4.16 6.58 -0.81
C THR A 210 3.73 6.92 0.63
N ASN A 211 4.39 6.30 1.62
CA ASN A 211 4.11 6.54 3.04
C ASN A 211 4.41 7.98 3.44
N TRP A 212 5.49 8.57 2.94
CA TRP A 212 5.86 9.95 3.27
C TRP A 212 4.83 10.96 2.75
N ILE A 213 4.25 10.71 1.57
CA ILE A 213 3.22 11.58 1.00
C ILE A 213 1.88 11.43 1.72
N LEU A 214 1.46 10.19 2.00
CA LEU A 214 0.18 9.92 2.64
C LEU A 214 0.16 10.25 4.14
N VAL A 215 1.28 10.04 4.85
CA VAL A 215 1.36 10.14 6.32
C VAL A 215 2.07 11.44 6.73
N SER A 216 1.47 12.58 6.42
CA SER A 216 2.09 13.89 6.63
C SER A 216 2.26 14.38 8.10
N PRO A 217 1.90 13.65 9.18
CA PRO A 217 2.48 13.96 10.49
C PRO A 217 3.08 12.78 11.28
N GLY A 218 3.09 11.55 10.75
CA GLY A 218 3.41 10.33 11.51
C GLY A 218 4.89 9.93 11.58
N GLY A 219 5.75 10.56 10.77
CA GLY A 219 7.21 10.38 10.81
C GLY A 219 7.82 9.87 9.51
N ILE A 220 9.12 10.12 9.37
CA ILE A 220 9.93 9.69 8.22
C ILE A 220 9.94 8.15 8.16
N PRO A 221 9.76 7.53 6.98
CA PRO A 221 9.85 6.07 6.77
C PRO A 221 11.31 5.55 6.89
N GLN A 222 12.03 5.95 7.94
CA GLN A 222 13.45 5.68 8.12
C GLN A 222 13.74 4.18 8.22
N GLY A 223 12.82 3.41 8.81
CA GLY A 223 12.93 1.95 8.88
C GLY A 223 13.01 1.30 7.50
N LEU A 224 12.12 1.71 6.58
CA LEU A 224 12.11 1.21 5.20
C LEU A 224 13.39 1.62 4.45
N LEU A 225 13.82 2.88 4.57
CA LEU A 225 15.04 3.36 3.91
C LEU A 225 16.30 2.68 4.44
N ASN A 226 16.36 2.38 5.75
CA ASN A 226 17.46 1.64 6.35
C ASN A 226 17.48 0.18 5.88
N SER A 227 16.32 -0.48 5.81
CA SER A 227 16.22 -1.84 5.24
C SER A 227 16.61 -1.87 3.77
N ALA A 228 16.19 -0.87 2.99
CA ALA A 228 16.54 -0.74 1.58
C ALA A 228 18.05 -0.57 1.38
N SER A 229 18.68 0.27 2.21
CA SER A 229 20.14 0.47 2.23
C SER A 229 20.88 -0.82 2.62
N GLY A 230 20.37 -1.57 3.60
CA GLY A 230 20.97 -2.84 4.02
C GLY A 230 20.94 -3.91 2.93
N LEU A 231 19.88 -3.94 2.10
CA LEU A 231 19.77 -4.88 0.98
C LEU A 231 20.66 -4.50 -0.21
N SER A 232 20.70 -3.20 -0.55
CA SER A 232 21.48 -2.66 -1.67
C SER A 232 22.14 -1.34 -1.25
N PRO A 233 23.35 -1.40 -0.66
CA PRO A 233 24.04 -0.20 -0.16
C PRO A 233 24.37 0.82 -1.25
N ALA A 234 24.59 0.36 -2.47
CA ALA A 234 24.88 1.19 -3.64
C ALA A 234 23.61 1.70 -4.35
N ASN A 235 22.44 1.67 -3.69
CA ASN A 235 21.19 2.17 -4.27
C ASN A 235 21.08 3.70 -4.26
N PRO A 236 21.28 4.42 -5.39
CA PRO A 236 21.07 5.87 -5.48
C PRO A 236 19.68 6.32 -5.03
N HIS A 237 18.63 5.54 -5.27
CA HIS A 237 17.27 5.94 -4.87
C HIS A 237 17.11 6.00 -3.35
N VAL A 238 17.86 5.19 -2.59
CA VAL A 238 17.87 5.26 -1.13
C VAL A 238 18.51 6.58 -0.68
N ALA A 239 19.66 6.94 -1.25
CA ALA A 239 20.36 8.17 -0.89
C ALA A 239 19.52 9.42 -1.23
N ILE A 240 18.91 9.44 -2.41
CA ILE A 240 18.04 10.53 -2.85
C ILE A 240 16.81 10.63 -1.94
N ALA A 241 16.14 9.51 -1.65
CA ALA A 241 15.01 9.50 -0.75
C ALA A 241 15.39 9.99 0.66
N GLN A 242 16.50 9.53 1.23
CA GLN A 242 16.99 10.01 2.53
C GLN A 242 17.23 11.52 2.52
N GLN A 243 17.83 12.07 1.46
CA GLN A 243 18.07 13.50 1.35
C GLN A 243 16.76 14.30 1.28
N ILE A 244 15.84 13.90 0.39
CA ILE A 244 14.62 14.68 0.14
C ILE A 244 13.61 14.54 1.29
N ILE A 245 13.31 13.30 1.71
CA ILE A 245 12.31 13.00 2.75
C ILE A 245 12.74 13.59 4.11
N THR A 246 14.04 13.64 4.40
CA THR A 246 14.55 14.20 5.67
C THR A 246 14.62 15.73 5.64
N SER A 247 14.93 16.33 4.50
CA SER A 247 15.08 17.79 4.39
C SER A 247 13.78 18.53 4.09
N ARG A 248 12.81 17.87 3.45
CA ARG A 248 11.51 18.43 3.11
C ARG A 248 10.47 17.60 3.84
N GLN A 249 9.86 18.16 4.88
CA GLN A 249 8.65 17.61 5.47
C GLN A 249 7.47 18.21 4.71
N PRO A 250 6.44 17.44 4.29
CA PRO A 250 5.27 18.00 3.64
C PRO A 250 4.68 19.04 4.59
N GLN A 251 4.47 20.28 4.12
CA GLN A 251 3.85 21.28 4.97
C GLN A 251 2.41 20.85 5.24
N GLY A 252 2.14 20.42 6.48
CA GLY A 252 0.76 20.26 6.93
C GLY A 252 0.02 21.60 6.85
N PRO A 253 -1.32 21.59 6.80
CA PRO A 253 -2.11 22.82 6.77
C PRO A 253 -1.70 23.76 7.92
N PRO A 254 -1.69 25.09 7.72
CA PRO A 254 -1.20 26.04 8.70
C PRO A 254 -1.92 25.83 10.03
N GLN A 255 -1.15 25.46 11.06
CA GLN A 255 -1.69 25.30 12.40
C GLN A 255 -2.20 26.66 12.89
N PRO A 256 -3.45 26.77 13.38
CA PRO A 256 -3.91 28.01 13.99
C PRO A 256 -2.97 28.34 15.17
N PRO A 257 -2.65 29.63 15.38
CA PRO A 257 -1.74 30.03 16.46
C PRO A 257 -2.27 29.50 17.80
N ARG A 258 -1.48 28.66 18.46
CA ARG A 258 -1.82 28.08 19.76
C ARG A 258 -1.98 29.23 20.78
N PRO A 259 -3.16 29.39 21.40
CA PRO A 259 -3.30 30.32 22.51
C PRO A 259 -2.50 29.79 23.72
N GLY A 260 -1.49 30.53 24.18
CA GLY A 260 -1.03 30.43 25.58
C GLY A 260 0.31 29.74 25.89
N SER A 261 1.30 29.74 25.00
CA SER A 261 2.64 29.22 25.36
C SER A 261 3.39 30.15 26.34
N ARG A 262 3.30 29.87 27.65
CA ARG A 262 4.34 30.22 28.65
C ARG A 262 5.10 28.95 29.04
N PRO A 263 6.45 28.97 29.15
CA PRO A 263 7.21 27.77 29.46
C PRO A 263 7.20 27.49 30.96
N GLY A 264 6.64 26.34 31.35
CA GLY A 264 6.66 25.82 32.72
C GLY A 264 6.73 24.30 32.69
N ARG A 265 7.89 23.77 33.06
CA ARG A 265 8.26 22.35 33.17
C ARG A 265 7.47 21.63 34.27
N MET A 266 6.93 20.43 34.01
CA MET A 266 6.74 19.35 35.01
C MET A 266 6.59 17.95 34.35
N PRO A 267 6.88 16.85 35.07
CA PRO A 267 7.55 15.67 34.51
C PRO A 267 6.63 14.53 34.03
N SER A 268 7.23 13.71 33.17
CA SER A 268 6.72 12.51 32.51
C SER A 268 6.12 11.48 33.49
N HIS A 269 4.97 10.91 33.14
CA HIS A 269 4.58 9.58 33.58
C HIS A 269 4.54 8.64 32.38
N GLU A 270 5.37 7.61 32.50
CA GLU A 270 5.66 6.53 31.58
C GLU A 270 4.45 5.60 31.51
N LEU A 271 3.84 5.48 30.33
CA LEU A 271 2.79 4.50 30.07
C LEU A 271 3.45 3.24 29.49
N VAL A 272 3.45 2.19 30.29
CA VAL A 272 3.85 0.82 29.93
C VAL A 272 2.94 0.29 28.81
N PRO A 273 3.46 -0.38 27.76
CA PRO A 273 2.61 -1.00 26.75
C PRO A 273 2.06 -2.36 27.22
N PRO A 274 0.80 -2.72 26.87
CA PRO A 274 0.25 -4.04 27.14
C PRO A 274 0.81 -5.11 26.17
N PRO A 275 0.90 -6.39 26.59
CA PRO A 275 1.52 -7.43 25.78
C PRO A 275 0.53 -8.09 24.82
N GLY A 276 1.00 -8.31 23.58
CA GLY A 276 0.50 -9.36 22.70
C GLY A 276 -0.53 -8.93 21.66
N VAL A 277 -0.06 -8.78 20.41
CA VAL A 277 -0.85 -9.16 19.24
C VAL A 277 0.08 -9.61 18.10
N SER A 278 -0.26 -10.78 17.58
CA SER A 278 0.43 -11.52 16.53
C SER A 278 0.34 -10.84 15.16
N GLY A 279 1.44 -10.89 14.40
CA GLY A 279 1.48 -10.84 12.93
C GLY A 279 0.77 -9.66 12.23
N ALA A 280 1.44 -8.53 12.11
CA ALA A 280 0.97 -7.42 11.27
C ALA A 280 1.01 -7.78 9.76
N PRO A 281 0.03 -7.33 8.96
CA PRO A 281 0.10 -7.37 7.50
C PRO A 281 1.40 -6.71 7.01
N ARG A 282 2.10 -7.36 6.07
CA ARG A 282 3.35 -6.83 5.54
C ARG A 282 3.14 -6.28 4.13
N PRO A 283 3.69 -5.11 3.81
CA PRO A 283 3.73 -4.64 2.43
C PRO A 283 4.54 -5.61 1.58
N PHE A 284 4.40 -5.51 0.25
CA PHE A 284 5.12 -6.28 -0.75
C PHE A 284 6.62 -6.54 -0.46
N ASN A 285 7.25 -5.62 0.28
CA ASN A 285 8.69 -5.56 0.48
C ASN A 285 9.16 -6.09 1.85
N GLY A 286 8.22 -6.42 2.76
CA GLY A 286 8.51 -6.89 4.12
C GLY A 286 8.70 -8.41 4.26
N ILE A 287 8.64 -9.18 3.17
CA ILE A 287 8.75 -10.64 3.19
C ILE A 287 10.22 -11.06 3.24
N ILE A 288 10.82 -10.92 4.42
CA ILE A 288 12.07 -11.61 4.75
C ILE A 288 11.71 -13.05 5.10
N HIS A 289 12.28 -14.01 4.38
CA HIS A 289 12.11 -15.44 4.67
C HIS A 289 12.66 -15.74 6.08
N GLY A 290 11.76 -16.15 6.97
CA GLY A 290 12.09 -16.90 8.18
C GLY A 290 11.47 -18.29 8.06
N SER A 291 12.30 -19.32 7.96
CA SER A 291 11.85 -20.71 8.02
C SER A 291 11.19 -21.01 9.38
N PRO A 292 10.08 -21.76 9.45
CA PRO A 292 9.50 -22.21 10.72
C PRO A 292 10.25 -23.45 11.23
N GLY A 293 10.88 -23.35 12.40
CA GLY A 293 11.48 -24.47 13.14
C GLY A 293 12.70 -24.00 13.92
N SER A 294 12.65 -23.89 15.25
CA SER A 294 12.51 -25.02 16.17
C SER A 294 11.75 -24.64 17.44
N GLN A 295 10.61 -25.29 17.67
CA GLN A 295 10.08 -25.44 19.03
C GLN A 295 11.00 -26.40 19.77
N GLN A 296 11.80 -25.88 20.69
CA GLN A 296 12.55 -26.68 21.65
C GLN A 296 11.73 -26.74 22.96
N PRO A 297 11.51 -27.94 23.53
CA PRO A 297 10.54 -28.12 24.61
C PRO A 297 11.04 -27.49 25.91
N ARG A 298 10.13 -26.86 26.65
CA ARG A 298 10.35 -26.38 28.02
C ARG A 298 10.75 -27.55 28.92
N SER A 299 12.00 -27.55 29.38
CA SER A 299 12.40 -28.30 30.57
C SER A 299 12.04 -27.48 31.81
N GLN A 300 10.87 -27.74 32.38
CA GLN A 300 10.70 -27.62 33.83
C GLN A 300 11.32 -28.87 34.46
N TYR A 301 12.26 -28.71 35.39
CA TYR A 301 12.19 -29.29 36.74
C TYR A 301 13.51 -29.01 37.50
N ARG A 302 13.32 -28.40 38.67
CA ARG A 302 14.14 -28.35 39.90
C ARG A 302 15.46 -27.58 39.91
#